data_AF-A0A101CHG6-F1
#
_entry.id   AF-A0A101CHG6-F1
#
_cell.length_a   1.000
_cell.length_b   1.000
_cell.length_c   1.000
_cell.angle_alpha   90.00
_cell.angle_beta   90.00
_cell.angle_gamma   90.00
#
_symmetry.space_group_name_H-M   'P 1'
#
loop_
_entity.id
_entity.type
_entity.pdbx_description
1 polymer ?
#
loop_
_entity_poly.entity_id
_entity_poly.type
_entity_poly.pdbx_seq_one_letter_code
_entity_poly.pdbx_strand_id
1 'polypeptide(L)' 'MTRQSAWTVLESKEKGFVVNRVSTTAGLANITNPVEGMMVYDEQADCLKIYTLKSGDTVMAWHCFTTPACPD' A
#
# COMPACT_ATOMS: atom_id res chain seq x y z
N MET A 1 -18.05 -6.49 13.47
CA MET A 1 -17.40 -5.17 13.38
C MET A 1 -17.89 -4.52 12.09
N THR A 2 -18.74 -3.52 12.18
CA THR A 2 -19.19 -2.74 11.02
C THR A 2 -18.19 -1.61 10.83
N ARG A 3 -17.25 -1.73 9.88
CA ARG A 3 -16.32 -0.63 9.55
C ARG A 3 -17.10 0.46 8.81
N GLN A 4 -17.29 1.61 9.45
CA GLN A 4 -17.83 2.80 8.79
C GLN A 4 -16.68 3.65 8.23
N SER A 5 -16.88 4.23 7.04
CA SER A 5 -15.99 5.23 6.43
C SER A 5 -14.70 4.74 5.74
N ALA A 6 -14.60 3.47 5.34
CA ALA A 6 -13.50 3.02 4.50
C ALA A 6 -13.82 3.25 3.00
N TRP A 7 -12.89 3.85 2.24
CA TRP A 7 -13.01 4.00 0.78
C TRP A 7 -12.92 2.67 0.02
N THR A 8 -12.34 1.64 0.63
CA THR A 8 -12.33 0.27 0.12
C THR A 8 -12.26 -0.69 1.30
N VAL A 9 -13.10 -1.71 1.26
CA VAL A 9 -13.11 -2.82 2.22
C VAL A 9 -12.92 -4.10 1.44
N LEU A 10 -11.91 -4.89 1.83
CA LEU A 10 -11.70 -6.22 1.29
C LEU A 10 -11.84 -7.23 2.42
N GLU A 11 -12.95 -7.96 2.40
CA GLU A 11 -13.23 -9.04 3.35
C GLU A 11 -13.17 -10.38 2.62
N SER A 12 -12.45 -11.33 3.18
CA SER A 12 -12.42 -12.69 2.68
C SER A 12 -12.10 -13.66 3.80
N LYS A 13 -12.87 -14.75 3.86
CA LYS A 13 -12.74 -15.79 4.88
C LYS A 13 -11.76 -16.91 4.47
N GLU A 14 -11.57 -17.10 3.17
CA GLU A 14 -10.87 -18.28 2.62
C GLU A 14 -9.83 -17.95 1.54
N LYS A 15 -9.75 -16.70 1.08
CA LYS A 15 -8.86 -16.26 0.00
C LYS A 15 -8.12 -14.98 0.39
N GLY A 16 -6.81 -14.92 0.18
CA GLY A 16 -6.05 -13.69 0.36
C GLY A 16 -6.15 -12.78 -0.86
N PHE A 17 -6.11 -11.47 -0.67
CA PHE A 17 -5.80 -10.54 -1.74
C PHE A 17 -4.28 -10.50 -1.93
N VAL A 18 -3.83 -10.95 -3.09
CA VAL A 18 -2.40 -10.93 -3.44
C VAL A 18 -2.14 -9.68 -4.26
N VAL A 19 -1.56 -8.66 -3.64
CA VAL A 19 -1.04 -7.50 -4.35
C VAL A 19 0.21 -7.86 -5.13
N ASN A 20 0.50 -7.09 -6.18
CA ASN A 20 1.76 -7.18 -6.90
C ASN A 20 2.93 -6.96 -5.94
N ARG A 21 3.96 -7.80 -6.09
CA ARG A 21 5.13 -7.80 -5.21
C ARG A 21 6.36 -7.31 -5.97
N VAL A 22 7.19 -6.54 -5.28
CA VAL A 22 8.51 -6.15 -5.75
C VAL A 22 9.55 -6.76 -4.82
N SER A 23 10.49 -7.51 -5.38
CA SER A 23 11.48 -8.25 -4.58
C SER A 23 12.51 -7.35 -3.90
N THR A 24 12.73 -6.14 -4.43
CA THR A 24 13.65 -5.15 -3.84
C THR A 24 13.01 -3.77 -3.88
N THR A 25 13.37 -2.91 -2.93
CA THR A 25 12.91 -1.51 -2.92
C THR A 25 13.34 -0.74 -4.16
N ALA A 26 14.53 -1.02 -4.68
CA ALA A 26 15.01 -0.43 -5.93
C ALA A 26 14.12 -0.82 -7.13
N GLY A 27 13.44 -1.96 -7.08
CA GLY A 27 12.50 -2.42 -8.10
C GLY A 27 11.29 -1.49 -8.32
N LEU A 28 10.98 -0.61 -7.35
CA LEU A 28 9.95 0.42 -7.51
C LEU A 28 10.27 1.40 -8.65
N ALA A 29 11.56 1.63 -8.94
CA ALA A 29 11.99 2.50 -10.04
C ALA A 29 11.62 1.95 -11.43
N ASN A 30 11.31 0.65 -11.53
CA ASN A 30 10.82 0.05 -12.78
C ASN A 30 9.37 0.43 -13.09
N ILE A 31 8.64 0.97 -12.10
CA ILE A 31 7.29 1.51 -12.28
C ILE A 31 7.46 2.94 -12.81
N THR A 32 7.52 3.09 -14.13
CA THR A 32 7.83 4.37 -14.79
C THR A 32 6.69 5.38 -14.73
N ASN A 33 5.44 4.92 -14.62
CA ASN A 33 4.23 5.76 -14.54
C ASN A 33 3.39 5.37 -13.30
N PRO A 34 3.87 5.64 -12.08
CA PRO A 34 3.08 5.39 -10.88
C PRO A 34 1.90 6.36 -10.82
N VAL A 35 0.72 5.83 -10.47
CA VAL A 35 -0.50 6.62 -10.26
C VAL A 35 -0.82 6.70 -8.78
N GLU A 36 -1.40 7.83 -8.35
CA GLU A 36 -1.81 8.00 -6.97
C GLU A 36 -2.78 6.89 -6.53
N GLY A 37 -2.52 6.31 -5.36
CA GLY A 37 -3.25 5.17 -4.82
C GLY A 37 -2.75 3.79 -5.28
N MET A 38 -1.72 3.72 -6.15
CA MET A 38 -1.11 2.44 -6.52
C MET A 38 -0.50 1.76 -5.29
N MET A 39 -0.74 0.45 -5.15
CA MET A 39 -0.26 -0.36 -4.03
C MET A 39 0.60 -1.51 -4.50
N VAL A 40 1.74 -1.72 -3.83
CA VAL A 40 2.64 -2.85 -4.06
C VAL A 40 3.22 -3.34 -2.75
N TYR A 41 3.49 -4.63 -2.63
CA TYR A 41 4.22 -5.16 -1.47
C TYR A 41 5.71 -5.18 -1.76
N ASP A 42 6.50 -4.51 -0.91
CA ASP A 42 7.95 -4.53 -0.98
C ASP A 42 8.49 -5.63 -0.08
N GLU A 43 9.03 -6.70 -0.68
CA GLU A 43 9.53 -7.87 0.06
C GLU A 43 10.82 -7.58 0.82
N GLN A 44 11.59 -6.57 0.41
CA GLN A 44 12.83 -6.19 1.09
C GLN A 44 12.56 -5.29 2.29
N ALA A 45 11.60 -4.36 2.16
CA ALA A 45 11.18 -3.48 3.25
C ALA A 45 10.11 -4.11 4.16
N ASP A 46 9.61 -5.30 3.79
CA ASP A 46 8.54 -6.04 4.45
C ASP A 46 7.30 -5.18 4.76
N CYS A 47 6.83 -4.44 3.76
CA CYS A 47 5.67 -3.57 3.94
C CYS A 47 4.84 -3.32 2.68
N LEU A 48 3.57 -2.96 2.90
CA LEU A 48 2.69 -2.46 1.85
C LEU A 48 3.08 -1.02 1.52
N LYS A 49 3.51 -0.76 0.29
CA LYS A 49 3.81 0.59 -0.20
C LYS A 49 2.65 1.14 -1.00
N ILE A 50 2.29 2.39 -0.71
CA ILE A 50 1.26 3.15 -1.41
C ILE A 50 1.90 4.38 -2.02
N TYR A 51 1.71 4.58 -3.32
CA TYR A 51 2.15 5.80 -4.00
C TYR A 51 1.12 6.90 -3.77
N THR A 52 1.45 7.91 -2.98
CA THR A 52 0.51 8.99 -2.63
C THR A 52 1.25 10.26 -2.19
N LEU A 53 0.53 11.37 -2.08
CA LEU A 53 1.02 12.59 -1.45
C LEU A 53 0.62 12.55 0.02
N LYS A 54 1.55 12.18 0.89
CA LYS A 54 1.30 12.20 2.33
C LYS A 54 1.24 13.65 2.82
N SER A 55 0.36 13.92 3.79
CA SER A 55 0.30 15.23 4.44
C SER A 55 1.67 15.64 4.99
N GLY A 56 2.16 16.80 4.56
CA GLY A 56 3.49 17.32 4.88
C GLY A 56 4.52 17.14 3.76
N ASP A 57 4.24 16.29 2.76
CA ASP A 57 5.09 16.15 1.58
C ASP A 57 4.66 17.10 0.47
N THR A 58 5.61 17.53 -0.34
CA THR A 58 5.39 18.40 -1.50
C THR A 58 5.45 17.65 -2.84
N VAL A 59 5.82 16.37 -2.81
CA VAL A 59 6.02 15.51 -3.98
C VAL A 59 5.46 14.13 -3.67
N MET A 60 4.85 13.50 -4.68
CA MET A 60 4.37 12.12 -4.60
C MET A 60 5.53 11.15 -4.35
N ALA A 61 5.34 10.21 -3.44
CA ALA A 61 6.33 9.18 -3.16
C ALA A 61 5.68 7.87 -2.75
N TRP A 62 6.50 6.81 -2.73
CA TRP A 62 6.12 5.51 -2.18
C TRP A 62 6.24 5.53 -0.66
N HIS A 63 5.12 5.39 0.03
CA HIS A 63 5.05 5.38 1.50
C HIS A 63 4.73 3.99 2.03
N CYS A 64 5.47 3.59 3.06
CA CYS A 64 5.35 2.28 3.70
C CYS A 64 4.26 2.32 4.78
N PHE A 65 3.25 1.45 4.63
CA PHE A 65 2.18 1.22 5.59
C PHE A 65 2.50 -0.06 6.37
N THR A 66 3.03 0.10 7.58
CA THR A 66 3.39 -1.01 8.48
C THR A 66 2.43 -1.18 9.63
N THR A 67 1.72 -0.11 10.02
CA THR A 67 0.75 -0.15 11.12
C THR A 67 -0.62 -0.52 10.57
N PRO A 68 -1.18 -1.70 10.91
CA PRO A 68 -2.55 -2.00 10.59
C PRO A 68 -3.46 -1.00 11.32
N ALA A 69 -4.28 -0.28 10.57
CA ALA A 69 -5.37 0.54 11.11
C ALA A 69 -6.50 -0.38 11.60
N CYS A 70 -6.23 -1.13 12.66
CA CYS A 70 -7.27 -1.75 13.46
C CYS A 70 -7.68 -0.72 14.50
N PRO A 71 -8.90 -0.15 14.42
CA PRO A 71 -9.50 0.42 15.61
C PRO A 71 -9.80 -0.77 16.53
N ASP A 72 -9.21 -0.77 17.72
CA ASP A 72 -9.83 -1.48 18.83
C ASP A 72 -11.28 -0.98 19.02
#